data_AF-A0A531M696-F1
#
_entry.id   AF-A0A531M696-F1
#
_cell.length_a   1.000
_cell.length_b   1.000
_cell.length_c   1.000
_cell.angle_alpha   90.00
_cell.angle_beta   90.00
_cell.angle_gamma   90.00
#
_symmetry.space_group_name_H-M   'P 1'
#
loop_
_entity.id
_entity.type
_entity.pdbx_description
1 polymer ?
#
loop_
_entity_poly.entity_id
_entity_poly.type
_entity_poly.pdbx_seq_one_letter_code
_entity_poly.pdbx_strand_id
1 'polypeptide(L)'
;YGYGSDGLGNSSIALSVDLTVLSESGEKLGTFEKIGRVQVASRSHNRELFFKLDLSLTGLPPGKYRCDFVMHDENSNKTAPFGTDVEIAG
;
A
#
# COMPACT_ATOMS: atom_id res chain seq x y z
N TYR A 1 -13.95 -1.54 2.58
CA TYR A 1 -13.41 -0.27 3.10
C TYR A 1 -14.55 0.56 3.68
N GLY A 2 -14.24 1.44 4.63
CA GLY A 2 -15.17 2.32 5.33
C GLY A 2 -15.00 3.77 4.91
N TYR A 3 -15.99 4.58 5.25
CA TYR A 3 -15.97 6.02 5.02
C TYR A 3 -15.79 6.74 6.34
N GLY A 4 -14.78 7.60 6.42
CA GLY A 4 -14.65 8.61 7.46
C GLY A 4 -15.49 9.84 7.15
N SER A 5 -15.39 10.85 8.01
CA SER A 5 -15.90 12.20 7.78
C SER A 5 -14.72 13.16 7.72
N ASP A 6 -14.76 14.13 6.80
CA ASP A 6 -13.72 15.17 6.71
C ASP A 6 -13.98 16.38 7.63
N GLY A 7 -15.08 16.36 8.40
CA GLY A 7 -15.48 17.46 9.29
C GLY A 7 -16.13 18.65 8.57
N LEU A 8 -16.23 18.62 7.24
CA LEU A 8 -16.86 19.64 6.38
C LEU A 8 -18.14 19.12 5.72
N GLY A 9 -18.64 17.99 6.20
CA GLY A 9 -19.86 17.33 5.71
C GLY A 9 -19.65 16.38 4.54
N ASN A 10 -18.41 16.13 4.10
CA ASN A 10 -18.13 15.13 3.07
C ASN A 10 -17.71 13.80 3.71
N SER A 11 -17.99 12.70 3.00
CA SER A 11 -17.40 11.41 3.34
C SER A 11 -15.93 11.39 2.90
N SER A 12 -15.07 10.67 3.63
CA SER A 12 -13.64 10.58 3.33
C SER A 12 -13.23 9.13 3.14
N ILE A 13 -12.45 8.88 2.08
CA ILE A 13 -11.72 7.62 1.88
C ILE A 13 -10.26 7.94 2.21
N ALA A 14 -9.64 7.15 3.09
CA ALA A 14 -8.24 7.30 3.47
C ALA A 14 -7.59 5.93 3.47
N LEU A 15 -6.55 5.76 2.65
CA LEU A 15 -5.85 4.49 2.47
C LEU A 15 -4.33 4.73 2.59
N SER A 16 -3.62 3.79 3.21
CA SER A 16 -2.17 3.73 3.19
C SER A 16 -1.68 2.35 2.78
N VAL A 17 -0.46 2.26 2.27
CA VAL A 17 0.18 0.99 1.90
C VAL A 17 1.51 0.87 2.61
N ASP A 18 1.71 -0.27 3.26
CA ASP A 18 2.99 -0.70 3.82
C ASP A 18 3.61 -1.76 2.90
N LEU A 19 4.95 -1.85 2.89
CA LEU A 19 5.71 -2.84 2.13
C LEU A 19 6.71 -3.55 3.04
N THR A 20 6.76 -4.87 2.94
CA THR A 20 7.84 -5.70 3.46
C THR A 20 8.56 -6.39 2.31
N VAL A 21 9.88 -6.26 2.28
CA VAL A 21 10.73 -6.90 1.26
C VAL A 21 11.38 -8.14 1.86
N LEU A 22 11.25 -9.26 1.15
CA LEU A 22 11.81 -10.56 1.49
C LEU A 22 12.83 -10.98 0.42
N SER A 23 13.90 -11.65 0.83
CA SER A 23 14.81 -12.35 -0.09
C SER A 23 14.14 -13.57 -0.73
N GLU A 24 14.78 -14.18 -1.73
CA GLU A 24 14.34 -15.45 -2.33
C GLU A 24 14.21 -16.58 -1.29
N SER A 25 15.00 -16.57 -0.21
CA SER A 25 14.90 -17.54 0.88
C SER A 25 13.80 -17.23 1.90
N GLY A 26 13.08 -16.12 1.74
CA GLY A 26 12.05 -15.65 2.67
C GLY A 26 12.60 -14.87 3.86
N GLU A 27 13.87 -14.47 3.84
CA GLU A 27 14.44 -13.61 4.87
C GLU A 27 13.90 -12.18 4.72
N LYS A 28 13.41 -11.59 5.82
CA LYS A 28 12.96 -10.19 5.84
C LYS A 28 14.15 -9.25 5.74
N LEU A 29 14.22 -8.50 4.64
CA LEU A 29 15.24 -7.48 4.39
C LEU A 29 14.84 -6.12 4.97
N GLY A 30 13.54 -5.82 5.06
CA GLY A 30 13.05 -4.58 5.63
C GLY A 30 11.54 -4.41 5.54
N THR A 31 11.01 -3.45 6.31
CA THR A 31 9.63 -2.97 6.21
C THR A 31 9.63 -1.46 6.07
N PHE A 32 8.81 -0.97 5.16
CA PHE A 32 8.60 0.44 4.88
C PHE A 32 7.11 0.74 5.08
N GLU A 33 6.81 1.60 6.05
CA GLU A 33 5.45 1.98 6.37
C GLU A 33 5.00 3.17 5.52
N LYS A 34 3.73 3.17 5.13
CA LYS A 34 3.04 4.28 4.44
C LYS A 34 3.79 4.76 3.19
N ILE A 35 4.35 3.83 2.42
CA ILE A 35 5.04 4.09 1.14
C ILE A 35 4.10 4.68 0.06
N GLY A 36 2.80 4.51 0.25
CA GLY A 36 1.77 5.25 -0.47
C GLY A 36 0.65 5.63 0.49
N ARG A 37 0.10 6.83 0.32
CA ARG A 37 -1.07 7.30 1.08
C ARG A 37 -1.98 8.13 0.17
N VAL A 38 -3.27 7.84 0.20
CA VAL A 38 -4.29 8.57 -0.53
C VAL A 38 -5.41 8.97 0.42
N GLN A 39 -5.83 10.23 0.31
CA GLN A 39 -7.02 10.73 0.97
C GLN A 39 -7.92 11.42 -0.06
N VAL A 40 -9.17 11.00 -0.14
CA VAL A 40 -10.15 11.51 -1.09
C VAL A 40 -11.39 11.95 -0.32
N ALA A 41 -11.69 13.24 -0.34
CA ALA A 41 -12.99 13.74 0.08
C ALA A 41 -14.01 13.51 -1.04
N SER A 42 -15.16 12.94 -0.69
CA SER A 42 -16.23 12.64 -1.63
C SER A 42 -17.58 13.06 -1.09
N ARG A 43 -18.33 13.81 -1.91
CA ARG A 43 -19.73 14.17 -1.66
C ARG A 43 -20.72 13.08 -2.03
N SER A 44 -20.23 12.04 -2.70
CA SER A 44 -21.01 10.88 -3.14
C SER A 44 -20.34 9.60 -2.67
N HIS A 45 -21.10 8.52 -2.50
CA HIS A 45 -20.53 7.24 -2.09
C HIS A 45 -19.78 6.61 -3.27
N ASN A 46 -18.46 6.85 -3.35
CA ASN A 46 -17.62 6.38 -4.45
C ASN A 46 -17.40 4.86 -4.34
N ARG A 47 -18.14 4.07 -5.13
CA ARG A 47 -18.15 2.60 -5.00
C ARG A 47 -16.87 1.91 -5.44
N GLU A 48 -16.07 2.57 -6.28
CA GLU A 48 -14.85 2.00 -6.85
C GLU A 48 -13.70 3.01 -6.77
N LEU A 49 -12.55 2.52 -6.34
CA LEU A 49 -11.30 3.27 -6.34
C LEU A 49 -10.23 2.40 -6.99
N PHE A 50 -9.49 2.98 -7.92
CA PHE A 50 -8.30 2.36 -8.48
C PHE A 50 -7.07 3.09 -7.94
N PHE A 51 -6.14 2.34 -7.36
CA PHE A 51 -4.89 2.88 -6.81
C PHE A 51 -3.71 2.28 -7.56
N LYS A 52 -2.86 3.14 -8.13
CA LYS A 52 -1.61 2.75 -8.77
C LYS A 52 -0.46 3.24 -7.89
N LEU A 53 0.47 2.33 -7.59
CA LEU A 53 1.66 2.61 -6.81
C LEU A 53 2.89 2.32 -7.66
N ASP A 54 3.68 3.34 -7.94
CA ASP A 54 4.97 3.21 -8.64
C ASP A 54 6.09 3.30 -7.58
N LEU A 55 6.95 2.29 -7.50
CA LEU A 55 8.02 2.19 -6.49
C LEU A 55 9.37 1.94 -7.14
N SER A 56 10.41 2.46 -6.52
CA SER A 56 11.80 2.20 -6.89
C SER A 56 12.53 1.57 -5.70
N LEU A 57 12.95 0.32 -5.87
CA LEU A 57 13.77 -0.40 -4.88
C LEU A 57 15.24 -0.18 -5.21
N THR A 58 15.86 0.79 -4.54
CA THR A 58 17.30 1.09 -4.72
C THR A 58 18.13 0.51 -3.58
N GLY A 59 19.38 0.13 -3.88
CA GLY A 59 20.34 -0.35 -2.87
C GLY A 59 20.24 -1.84 -2.55
N LEU A 60 19.34 -2.56 -3.21
CA LEU A 60 19.36 -4.03 -3.22
C LEU A 60 20.30 -4.52 -4.34
N PRO A 61 21.10 -5.57 -4.10
CA PRO A 61 21.89 -6.18 -5.17
C PRO A 61 20.98 -6.82 -6.25
N PRO A 62 21.53 -7.16 -7.43
CA PRO A 62 20.79 -7.95 -8.41
C PRO A 62 20.33 -9.28 -7.81
N GLY A 63 19.10 -9.69 -8.11
CA GLY A 63 18.52 -10.90 -7.54
C GLY A 63 16.98 -10.90 -7.53
N LYS A 64 16.43 -11.97 -6.94
CA LYS A 64 14.98 -12.18 -6.80
C LYS A 64 14.52 -11.83 -5.39
N TYR A 65 13.37 -11.18 -5.33
CA TYR A 65 12.76 -10.72 -4.09
C TYR A 65 11.25 -10.91 -4.13
N ARG A 66 10.66 -11.03 -2.96
CA ARG A 66 9.21 -10.96 -2.78
C ARG A 66 8.85 -9.67 -2.06
N CYS A 67 7.91 -8.92 -2.64
CA CYS A 67 7.35 -7.72 -2.04
C CYS A 67 5.96 -8.03 -1.51
N ASP A 68 5.82 -8.01 -0.19
CA ASP A 68 4.54 -8.18 0.49
C ASP A 68 4.00 -6.82 0.91
N PHE A 69 2.82 -6.48 0.41
CA PHE A 69 2.13 -5.23 0.69
C PHE A 69 0.94 -5.45 1.61
N VAL A 70 0.67 -4.44 2.44
CA VAL A 70 -0.57 -4.38 3.22
C VAL A 70 -1.21 -3.01 2.97
N MET A 71 -2.39 -3.01 2.36
CA MET A 71 -3.21 -1.81 2.27
C MET A 71 -4.05 -1.67 3.53
N HIS A 72 -4.00 -0.52 4.18
CA HIS A 72 -4.75 -0.16 5.37
C HIS A 72 -5.84 0.85 5.00
N ASP A 73 -7.04 0.60 5.50
CA ASP A 73 -8.09 1.61 5.57
C ASP A 73 -7.86 2.48 6.80
N GLU A 74 -7.55 3.76 6.64
CA GLU A 74 -7.27 4.62 7.81
C GLU A 74 -8.54 5.03 8.56
N ASN A 75 -9.73 4.76 8.01
CA ASN A 75 -11.01 5.03 8.66
C ASN A 75 -11.60 3.79 9.34
N SER A 76 -10.93 2.63 9.30
CA SER A 76 -11.37 1.41 9.98
C SER A 76 -10.19 0.50 10.34
N ASN A 77 -10.44 -0.70 10.87
CA ASN A 77 -9.39 -1.69 11.13
C ASN A 77 -9.20 -2.67 9.96
N LYS A 78 -9.78 -2.37 8.79
CA LYS A 78 -9.73 -3.27 7.63
C LYS A 78 -8.39 -3.14 6.92
N THR A 79 -7.83 -4.29 6.58
CA THR A 79 -6.63 -4.38 5.76
C THR A 79 -6.85 -5.30 4.57
N ALA A 80 -6.02 -5.16 3.55
CA ALA A 80 -5.96 -6.09 2.43
C ALA A 80 -4.51 -6.36 2.05
N PRO A 81 -4.03 -7.62 2.25
CA PRO A 81 -2.70 -8.01 1.83
C PRO A 81 -2.67 -8.32 0.33
N PHE A 82 -1.55 -8.02 -0.32
CA PHE A 82 -1.23 -8.46 -1.67
C PHE A 82 0.28 -8.55 -1.82
N GLY A 83 0.77 -9.26 -2.84
CA GLY A 83 2.21 -9.42 -3.03
C GLY A 83 2.58 -9.65 -4.48
N THR A 84 3.84 -9.41 -4.79
CA THR A 84 4.42 -9.71 -6.09
C THR A 84 5.88 -10.10 -5.93
N ASP A 85 6.33 -11.00 -6.80
CA ASP A 85 7.74 -11.27 -6.97
C ASP A 85 8.35 -10.24 -7.92
N VAL A 86 9.59 -9.84 -7.65
CA VAL A 86 10.36 -8.90 -8.46
C VAL A 86 11.77 -9.41 -8.66
N GLU A 87 12.34 -9.10 -9.83
CA GLU A 87 13.73 -9.39 -10.16
C GLU A 87 14.45 -8.08 -10.49
N ILE A 88 15.57 -7.84 -9.82
CA ILE A 88 16.46 -6.72 -10.11
C ILE A 88 17.56 -7.27 -11.02
N ALA A 89 17.52 -6.85 -12.29
CA ALA A 89 18.56 -7.17 -13.27
C ALA A 89 19.89 -6.49 -12.89
N GLY A 90 21.00 -7.17 -13.18
CA GLY A 90 22.36 -6.64 -13.04
C GLY A 90 22.87 -5.94 -14.28
#